data_AF-A0A2M7I3X1-F1
#
_entry.id   AF-A0A2M7I3X1-F1
#
_cell.length_a   1.000
_cell.length_b   1.000
_cell.length_c   1.000
_cell.angle_alpha   90.00
_cell.angle_beta   90.00
_cell.angle_gamma   90.00
#
_symmetry.space_group_name_H-M   'P 1'
#
loop_
_entity.id
_entity.type
_entity.pdbx_description
1 polymer ?
#
loop_
_entity_poly.entity_id
_entity_poly.type
_entity_poly.pdbx_seq_one_letter_code
_entity_poly.pdbx_strand_id
1 'polypeptide(L)'
;MKQLFKNYSYEFDNNEIKILKTFCKQVLKQIESDNRFFSEVKSFSSILDKLENDDSPIKLTKDESTRLKNQLKQNLEFLKKELKKSWFIKKMLYRSMVTQYSNILSKYF
;
A
#
# COMPACT_ATOMS: atom_id res chain seq x y z
N MET A 1 -18.62 7.00 -21.92
CA MET A 1 -19.35 6.20 -20.91
C MET A 1 -18.69 6.41 -19.55
N LYS A 2 -19.40 6.96 -18.56
CA LYS A 2 -18.92 6.93 -17.16
C LYS A 2 -18.88 5.45 -16.74
N GLN A 3 -17.71 4.92 -16.40
CA GLN A 3 -17.58 3.56 -15.85
C GLN A 3 -18.53 3.44 -14.66
N LEU A 4 -19.53 2.56 -14.78
CA LEU A 4 -20.70 2.59 -13.91
C LEU A 4 -20.36 2.19 -12.47
N PHE A 5 -19.42 1.29 -12.23
CA PHE A 5 -18.85 1.06 -10.90
C PHE A 5 -17.41 0.54 -11.06
N LYS A 6 -16.43 1.16 -10.38
CA LYS A 6 -15.07 0.61 -10.34
C LYS A 6 -15.12 -0.68 -9.52
N ASN A 7 -14.71 -1.80 -10.11
CA ASN A 7 -14.54 -3.05 -9.37
C ASN A 7 -13.27 -2.91 -8.49
N TYR A 8 -13.43 -3.07 -7.18
CA TYR A 8 -12.36 -3.00 -6.19
C TYR A 8 -11.87 -4.40 -5.77
N SER A 9 -11.92 -5.34 -6.71
CA SER A 9 -11.35 -6.69 -6.58
C SER A 9 -9.97 -6.72 -7.23
N TYR A 10 -8.98 -7.19 -6.50
CA TYR A 10 -7.57 -7.15 -6.90
C TYR A 10 -6.97 -8.56 -6.92
N GLU A 11 -6.37 -8.92 -8.05
CA GLU A 11 -5.61 -10.16 -8.21
C GLU A 11 -4.12 -9.89 -7.96
N PHE A 12 -3.75 -9.63 -6.71
CA PHE A 12 -2.35 -9.45 -6.34
C PHE A 12 -1.60 -10.77 -6.40
N ASP A 13 -0.37 -10.76 -6.92
CA ASP A 13 0.50 -11.92 -6.84
C ASP A 13 1.08 -12.11 -5.42
N ASN A 14 1.66 -13.28 -5.14
CA ASN A 14 2.21 -13.61 -3.84
C ASN A 14 3.28 -12.62 -3.34
N ASN A 15 4.04 -12.01 -4.24
CA ASN A 15 5.05 -11.03 -3.89
C ASN A 15 4.41 -9.67 -3.57
N GLU A 16 3.46 -9.22 -4.39
CA GLU A 16 2.65 -8.03 -4.16
C GLU A 16 1.90 -8.11 -2.82
N ILE A 17 1.31 -9.27 -2.49
CA ILE A 17 0.68 -9.52 -1.20
C ILE A 17 1.68 -9.34 -0.05
N LYS A 18 2.88 -9.93 -0.13
CA LYS A 18 3.92 -9.77 0.90
C LYS A 18 4.34 -8.32 1.08
N ILE A 19 4.49 -7.59 -0.01
CA ILE A 19 4.85 -6.17 -0.01
C ILE A 19 3.74 -5.36 0.66
N LEU A 20 2.48 -5.58 0.29
CA LEU A 20 1.31 -4.89 0.86
C LEU A 20 1.09 -5.23 2.33
N LYS A 21 1.27 -6.50 2.75
CA LYS A 21 1.24 -6.91 4.17
C LYS A 21 2.28 -6.14 4.97
N THR A 22 3.52 -6.10 4.47
CA THR A 22 4.63 -5.37 5.13
C THR A 22 4.33 -3.88 5.22
N PHE A 23 3.82 -3.29 4.14
CA PHE A 23 3.44 -1.88 4.09
C PHE A 23 2.33 -1.55 5.11
N CYS A 24 1.25 -2.34 5.15
CA CYS A 24 0.14 -2.11 6.07
C CYS A 24 0.60 -2.22 7.53
N LYS A 25 1.44 -3.21 7.86
CA LYS A 25 2.05 -3.36 9.20
C LYS A 25 2.89 -2.14 9.59
N GLN A 26 3.67 -1.61 8.67
CA GLN A 26 4.47 -0.40 8.91
C GLN A 26 3.61 0.84 9.12
N VAL A 27 2.55 1.01 8.31
CA VAL A 27 1.62 2.14 8.46
C VAL A 27 0.93 2.05 9.82
N LEU A 28 0.37 0.89 10.18
CA LEU A 28 -0.28 0.68 11.48
C LEU A 28 0.66 1.02 12.63
N LYS A 29 1.89 0.51 12.62
CA LYS A 29 2.90 0.81 13.65
C LYS A 29 3.20 2.31 13.82
N GLN A 30 3.05 3.11 12.76
CA GLN A 30 3.28 4.56 12.83
C GLN A 30 2.11 5.34 13.44
N ILE A 31 0.89 4.79 13.37
CA ILE A 31 -0.34 5.52 13.69
C ILE A 31 -1.18 4.91 14.82
N GLU A 32 -0.91 3.66 15.22
CA GLU A 32 -1.74 2.88 16.17
C GLU A 32 -1.85 3.51 17.56
N SER A 33 -0.85 4.29 17.99
CA SER A 33 -0.82 4.91 19.32
C SER A 33 -1.56 6.24 19.40
N ASP A 34 -2.06 6.77 18.28
CA ASP A 34 -2.67 8.11 18.21
C ASP A 34 -4.14 8.02 17.81
N ASN A 35 -5.02 8.35 18.76
CA ASN A 35 -6.47 8.30 18.64
C ASN A 35 -7.03 9.14 17.47
N ARG A 36 -6.26 10.11 16.96
CA ARG A 36 -6.65 10.91 15.78
C ARG A 36 -6.74 10.08 14.50
N PHE A 37 -6.03 8.96 14.43
CA PHE A 37 -5.96 8.08 13.25
C PHE A 37 -6.84 6.84 13.39
N PHE A 38 -7.85 6.84 14.27
CA PHE A 38 -8.73 5.69 14.48
C PHE A 38 -9.36 5.16 13.18
N SER A 39 -9.77 6.06 12.29
CA SER A 39 -10.35 5.70 10.99
C SER A 39 -9.33 4.98 10.10
N GLU A 40 -8.11 5.51 10.02
CA GLU A 40 -7.01 4.94 9.26
C GLU A 40 -6.58 3.58 9.83
N VAL A 41 -6.43 3.48 11.15
CA VAL A 41 -6.12 2.22 11.84
C VAL A 41 -7.13 1.15 11.46
N LYS A 42 -8.43 1.45 11.58
CA LYS A 42 -9.50 0.50 11.20
C LYS A 42 -9.41 0.07 9.74
N SER A 43 -9.21 1.01 8.82
CA SER A 43 -9.13 0.68 7.39
C SER A 43 -7.87 -0.14 7.05
N PHE A 44 -6.70 0.19 7.62
CA PHE A 44 -5.47 -0.56 7.35
C PHE A 44 -5.42 -1.92 8.05
N SER A 45 -6.05 -2.08 9.22
CA SER A 45 -6.26 -3.39 9.84
C SER A 45 -7.15 -4.26 8.98
N SER A 46 -8.29 -3.74 8.50
CA SER A 46 -9.20 -4.47 7.59
C SER A 46 -8.50 -4.90 6.29
N ILE A 47 -7.68 -4.02 5.68
CA ILE A 47 -6.87 -4.37 4.50
C ILE A 47 -5.88 -5.48 4.83
N LEU A 48 -5.19 -5.38 5.97
CA LEU A 48 -4.20 -6.37 6.39
C LEU A 48 -4.86 -7.74 6.59
N ASP A 49 -5.98 -7.81 7.29
CA ASP A 49 -6.73 -9.04 7.54
C ASP A 49 -7.13 -9.71 6.21
N LYS A 50 -7.65 -8.92 5.26
CA LYS A 50 -8.01 -9.42 3.92
C LYS A 50 -6.81 -9.99 3.16
N LEU A 51 -5.66 -9.34 3.26
CA LEU A 51 -4.42 -9.83 2.66
C LEU A 51 -3.94 -11.12 3.34
N GLU A 52 -4.15 -11.27 4.65
CA GLU A 52 -3.74 -12.43 5.45
C GLU A 52 -4.62 -13.66 5.25
N ASN A 53 -5.90 -13.48 4.90
CA ASN A 53 -6.84 -14.58 4.65
C ASN A 53 -6.63 -15.31 3.32
N ASP A 54 -5.59 -14.97 2.55
CA ASP A 54 -5.25 -15.56 1.24
C ASP A 54 -6.43 -15.64 0.25
N ASP A 55 -7.41 -14.73 0.41
CA ASP A 55 -8.56 -14.61 -0.47
C ASP A 55 -8.12 -14.10 -1.85
N SER A 56 -8.38 -14.88 -2.90
CA SER A 56 -8.19 -14.44 -4.29
C SER A 56 -9.52 -14.47 -5.04
N PRO A 57 -10.04 -13.33 -5.54
CA PRO A 57 -9.43 -11.98 -5.51
C PRO A 57 -9.62 -11.23 -4.18
N ILE A 58 -8.66 -10.38 -3.82
CA ILE A 58 -8.72 -9.51 -2.64
C ILE A 58 -9.75 -8.40 -2.89
N LYS A 59 -10.84 -8.40 -2.11
CA LYS A 59 -11.92 -7.40 -2.25
C LYS A 59 -11.75 -6.26 -1.26
N LEU A 60 -11.38 -5.09 -1.78
CA LEU A 60 -11.32 -3.87 -0.99
C LEU A 60 -12.61 -3.05 -1.16
N THR A 61 -12.96 -2.27 -0.14
CA THR A 61 -13.96 -1.22 -0.30
C THR A 61 -13.36 -0.05 -1.09
N LYS A 62 -14.22 0.82 -1.62
CA LYS A 62 -13.78 2.06 -2.27
C LYS A 62 -12.88 2.91 -1.37
N ASP A 63 -13.23 3.01 -0.09
CA ASP A 63 -12.48 3.80 0.90
C ASP A 63 -11.10 3.18 1.16
N GLU A 64 -11.04 1.87 1.44
CA GLU A 64 -9.80 1.12 1.64
C GLU A 64 -8.86 1.25 0.43
N SER A 65 -9.38 1.01 -0.77
CA SER A 65 -8.64 1.15 -2.03
C SER A 65 -8.08 2.56 -2.21
N THR A 66 -8.89 3.59 -1.92
CA THR A 66 -8.48 4.98 -2.07
C THR A 66 -7.40 5.35 -1.06
N ARG A 67 -7.56 4.94 0.21
CA ARG A 67 -6.58 5.17 1.28
C ARG A 67 -5.26 4.46 0.99
N LEU A 68 -5.31 3.19 0.59
CA LEU A 68 -4.14 2.40 0.22
C LEU A 68 -3.38 3.06 -0.94
N LYS A 69 -4.09 3.44 -2.02
CA LYS A 69 -3.52 4.16 -3.15
C LYS A 69 -2.82 5.45 -2.72
N ASN A 70 -3.50 6.27 -1.93
CA ASN A 70 -2.97 7.57 -1.51
C ASN A 70 -1.74 7.41 -0.62
N GLN A 71 -1.79 6.49 0.35
CA GLN A 71 -0.67 6.26 1.26
C GLN A 71 0.54 5.64 0.55
N LEU A 72 0.32 4.71 -0.39
CA LEU A 72 1.37 4.17 -1.26
C LEU A 72 2.02 5.27 -2.11
N LYS A 73 1.21 6.16 -2.70
CA LYS A 73 1.71 7.28 -3.51
C LYS A 73 2.54 8.26 -2.67
N GLN A 74 2.08 8.61 -1.47
CA GLN A 74 2.82 9.48 -0.56
C GLN A 74 4.16 8.85 -0.14
N ASN A 75 4.15 7.56 0.23
CA ASN A 75 5.37 6.82 0.58
C ASN A 75 6.33 6.71 -0.62
N LEU A 76 5.82 6.45 -1.82
CA LEU A 76 6.63 6.41 -3.04
C LEU A 76 7.34 7.76 -3.28
N GLU A 77 6.64 8.88 -3.13
CA GLU A 77 7.23 10.21 -3.30
C GLU A 77 8.26 10.52 -2.20
N PHE A 78 7.99 10.11 -0.96
CA PHE A 78 8.97 10.20 0.12
C PHE A 78 10.24 9.38 -0.18
N LEU A 79 10.08 8.11 -0.56
CA LEU A 79 11.19 7.23 -0.91
C LEU A 79 12.00 7.76 -2.10
N LYS A 80 11.35 8.33 -3.12
CA LYS A 80 12.04 8.98 -4.25
C LYS A 80 12.88 10.18 -3.79
N LYS A 81 12.39 10.98 -2.84
CA LYS A 81 13.15 12.11 -2.28
C LYS A 81 14.35 11.62 -1.46
N GLU A 82 14.13 10.62 -0.61
CA GLU A 82 15.20 10.03 0.21
C GLU A 82 16.25 9.30 -0.63
N LEU A 83 15.85 8.67 -1.73
CA LEU A 83 16.75 8.02 -2.69
C LEU A 83 17.78 9.00 -3.26
N LYS A 84 17.39 10.25 -3.53
CA LYS A 84 18.30 11.29 -4.04
C LYS A 84 19.38 11.70 -3.03
N LYS A 85 19.10 11.56 -1.74
CA LYS A 85 20.00 11.94 -0.62
C LYS A 85 20.80 10.76 -0.08
N SER A 86 20.51 9.54 -0.52
CA SER A 86 21.01 8.31 0.10
C SER A 86 22.35 7.83 -0.47
N TRP A 87 23.22 7.34 0.41
CA TRP A 87 24.46 6.66 0.05
C TRP A 87 24.20 5.27 -0.55
N PHE A 88 25.20 4.68 -1.21
CA PHE A 88 25.05 3.54 -2.14
C PHE A 88 24.20 2.36 -1.62
N ILE A 89 24.35 1.94 -0.35
CA ILE A 89 23.59 0.83 0.23
C ILE A 89 22.10 1.18 0.40
N LYS A 90 21.80 2.33 1.02
CA LYS A 90 20.42 2.83 1.17
C LYS A 90 19.79 3.08 -0.19
N LYS A 91 20.58 3.53 -1.16
CA LYS A 91 20.15 3.76 -2.54
C LYS A 91 19.68 2.48 -3.22
N MET A 92 20.36 1.35 -3.02
CA MET A 92 19.95 0.06 -3.59
C MET A 92 18.60 -0.41 -3.00
N LEU A 93 18.45 -0.35 -1.67
CA LEU A 93 17.23 -0.76 -0.98
C LEU A 93 16.03 0.10 -1.38
N TYR A 94 16.17 1.43 -1.34
CA TYR A 94 15.11 2.35 -1.74
C TYR A 94 14.75 2.22 -3.22
N ARG A 95 15.72 1.95 -4.10
CA ARG A 95 15.44 1.71 -5.51
C ARG A 95 14.51 0.50 -5.70
N SER A 96 14.77 -0.58 -4.98
CA SER A 96 13.91 -1.78 -5.01
C SER A 96 12.47 -1.46 -4.56
N MET A 97 12.32 -0.80 -3.41
CA MET A 97 11.00 -0.43 -2.87
C MET A 97 10.25 0.54 -3.80
N VAL A 98 10.94 1.53 -4.36
CA VAL A 98 10.35 2.47 -5.34
C VAL A 98 9.83 1.73 -6.56
N THR A 99 10.60 0.79 -7.11
CA THR A 99 10.15 -0.02 -8.25
C THR A 99 8.93 -0.87 -7.88
N GLN A 100 8.96 -1.56 -6.74
CA GLN A 100 7.85 -2.38 -6.27
C GLN A 100 6.56 -1.58 -6.10
N TYR A 101 6.63 -0.44 -5.41
CA TYR A 101 5.45 0.41 -5.16
C TYR A 101 4.94 1.04 -6.45
N SER A 102 5.84 1.46 -7.34
CA SER A 102 5.47 1.98 -8.66
C SER A 102 4.75 0.94 -9.51
N ASN A 103 5.20 -0.31 -9.49
CA ASN A 103 4.59 -1.41 -10.24
C ASN A 103 3.17 -1.70 -9.73
N ILE A 104 2.98 -1.81 -8.41
CA ILE A 104 1.65 -2.01 -7.80
C ILE A 104 0.71 -0.86 -8.16
N LEU A 105 1.17 0.38 -8.03
CA LEU A 105 0.35 1.55 -8.38
C LEU A 105 -0.02 1.56 -9.86
N SER A 106 0.93 1.30 -10.75
CA SER A 106 0.68 1.31 -12.20
C SER A 106 -0.23 0.17 -12.65
N LYS A 107 -0.16 -1.00 -12.02
CA LYS A 107 -0.93 -2.19 -12.40
C LYS A 107 -2.38 -2.14 -11.90
N TYR A 108 -2.62 -1.58 -10.72
CA TYR A 108 -3.93 -1.69 -10.04
C TYR A 108 -4.66 -0.36 -9.79
N PHE A 109 -3.98 0.79 -9.81
CA PHE A 109 -4.51 2.03 -9.22
C PHE A 109 -4.59 3.24 -10.13
#